data_AF-A0A962CHX5-F1
#
_entry.id   AF-A0A962CHX5-F1
#
_cell.length_a   1.000
_cell.length_b   1.000
_cell.length_c   1.000
_cell.angle_alpha   90.00
_cell.angle_beta   90.00
_cell.angle_gamma   90.00
#
_symmetry.space_group_name_H-M   'P 1'
#
loop_
_entity.id
_entity.type
_entity.pdbx_description
1 polymer ?
#
loop_
_entity_poly.entity_id
_entity_poly.type
_entity_poly.pdbx_seq_one_letter_code
_entity_poly.pdbx_strand_id
1 'polypeptide(L)'
;GFEKAHVALTETLIAACRKTGVRRILQMSALRAGEGASHYLRTRFDAETRVRNSGLAWTIFRPSVIFGPGDGLFFRFASLLSVVPVLPLARAGARFAPVYVGDVAEAFARSLAHPHSIGHSYELFGPRVISLREIVRWTAELTG
;
A
#
# COMPACT_ATOMS: atom_id res chain seq x y z
N GLY A 1 12.02 -7.03 -10.15
CA GLY A 1 10.94 -6.21 -10.70
C GLY A 1 9.62 -6.49 -9.99
N PHE A 2 8.56 -5.71 -10.28
CA PHE A 2 7.28 -5.82 -9.58
C PHE A 2 6.60 -7.18 -9.70
N GLU A 3 6.70 -7.85 -10.85
CA GLU A 3 6.11 -9.19 -11.04
C GLU A 3 6.71 -10.24 -10.10
N LYS A 4 8.05 -10.29 -9.99
CA LYS A 4 8.73 -11.16 -9.02
C LYS A 4 8.32 -10.85 -7.58
N ALA A 5 8.23 -9.56 -7.23
CA ALA A 5 7.95 -9.12 -5.88
C ALA A 5 6.48 -9.29 -5.47
N HIS A 6 5.53 -9.11 -6.39
CA HIS A 6 4.11 -9.17 -6.09
C HIS A 6 3.50 -10.51 -6.46
N VAL A 7 3.80 -11.07 -7.63
CA VAL A 7 3.14 -12.28 -8.13
C VAL A 7 3.89 -13.53 -7.66
N ALA A 8 5.14 -13.70 -8.08
CA ALA A 8 5.91 -14.91 -7.78
C ALA A 8 6.13 -15.14 -6.27
N LEU A 9 6.37 -14.05 -5.51
CA LEU A 9 6.47 -14.13 -4.06
C LEU A 9 5.14 -14.53 -3.41
N THR A 10 4.01 -14.03 -3.91
CA THR A 10 2.68 -14.40 -3.40
C THR A 10 2.35 -15.86 -3.68
N GLU A 11 2.71 -16.37 -4.87
CA GLU A 11 2.55 -17.79 -5.20
C GLU A 11 3.42 -18.67 -4.28
N THR A 12 4.65 -18.25 -4.00
CA THR A 12 5.54 -18.92 -3.05
C THR A 12 4.95 -18.94 -1.64
N LEU A 13 4.39 -17.80 -1.18
CA LEU A 13 3.73 -17.68 0.12
C LEU A 13 2.51 -18.63 0.21
N ILE A 14 1.65 -18.65 -0.81
CA ILE A 14 0.47 -19.53 -0.86
C ILE A 14 0.91 -21.01 -0.77
N ALA A 15 1.94 -21.40 -1.52
CA ALA A 15 2.48 -22.76 -1.47
C ALA A 15 3.03 -23.09 -0.07
N ALA A 16 3.74 -22.16 0.57
CA ALA A 16 4.25 -22.32 1.93
C ALA A 16 3.12 -22.45 2.97
N CYS A 17 2.05 -21.66 2.84
CA CYS A 17 0.86 -21.76 3.70
C CYS A 17 0.22 -23.15 3.59
N ARG A 18 0.04 -23.66 2.37
CA ARG A 18 -0.50 -25.01 2.14
C ARG A 18 0.37 -26.09 2.76
N LYS A 19 1.70 -25.98 2.62
CA LYS A 19 2.66 -26.96 3.18
C LYS A 19 2.69 -26.96 4.71
N THR A 20 2.51 -25.80 5.33
CA THR A 20 2.62 -25.63 6.80
C THR A 20 1.28 -25.67 7.53
N GLY A 21 0.16 -25.76 6.81
CA GLY A 21 -1.18 -25.76 7.38
C GLY A 21 -1.69 -24.37 7.81
N VAL A 22 -1.02 -23.29 7.43
CA VAL A 22 -1.53 -21.93 7.64
C VAL A 22 -2.76 -21.73 6.76
N ARG A 23 -3.90 -21.43 7.39
CA ARG A 23 -5.20 -21.36 6.70
C ARG A 23 -5.63 -19.95 6.28
N ARG A 24 -4.89 -18.91 6.69
CA ARG A 24 -5.29 -17.52 6.51
C ARG A 24 -4.15 -16.62 6.03
N ILE A 25 -4.42 -15.79 5.02
CA ILE A 25 -3.51 -14.77 4.48
C ILE A 25 -4.14 -13.38 4.61
N LEU A 26 -3.37 -12.43 5.14
CA LEU A 26 -3.68 -11.01 5.07
C LEU A 26 -2.73 -10.38 4.06
N GLN A 27 -3.25 -9.90 2.93
CA GLN A 27 -2.44 -9.41 1.83
C GLN A 27 -2.43 -7.89 1.80
N MET A 28 -1.22 -7.31 1.82
CA MET A 28 -1.03 -5.90 1.49
C MET A 28 -1.04 -5.73 -0.03
N SER A 29 -1.94 -4.89 -0.52
CA SER A 29 -2.04 -4.50 -1.93
C SER A 29 -1.81 -2.98 -2.08
N ALA A 30 -2.49 -2.35 -3.02
CA ALA A 30 -2.46 -0.92 -3.23
C ALA A 30 -3.85 -0.45 -3.67
N LEU A 31 -4.17 0.80 -3.38
CA LEU A 31 -5.34 1.45 -3.92
C LEU A 31 -5.36 1.39 -5.45
N ARG A 32 -6.54 1.16 -6.04
CA ARG A 32 -6.75 1.06 -7.50
C ARG A 32 -5.95 -0.06 -8.16
N ALA A 33 -5.63 -1.13 -7.42
CA ALA A 33 -4.98 -2.31 -7.99
C ALA A 33 -5.78 -2.81 -9.20
N GLY A 34 -5.12 -2.94 -10.35
CA GLY A 34 -5.72 -3.38 -11.61
C GLY A 34 -6.25 -2.26 -12.49
N GLU A 35 -6.29 -1.01 -12.01
CA GLU A 35 -6.74 0.13 -12.80
C GLU A 35 -5.60 0.82 -13.56
N GLY A 36 -5.91 1.27 -14.77
CA GLY A 36 -5.04 2.10 -15.60
C GLY A 36 -3.81 1.36 -16.16
N ALA A 37 -2.85 2.13 -16.68
CA ALA A 37 -1.69 1.59 -17.40
C ALA A 37 -0.48 1.26 -16.50
N SER A 38 -0.59 1.44 -15.19
CA SER A 38 0.52 1.24 -14.26
C SER A 38 0.86 -0.25 -14.11
N HIS A 39 2.07 -0.64 -14.52
CA HIS A 39 2.56 -2.02 -14.34
C HIS A 39 2.60 -2.43 -12.86
N TYR A 40 2.93 -1.48 -11.97
CA TYR A 40 2.86 -1.70 -10.52
C TYR A 40 1.45 -2.10 -10.07
N LEU A 41 0.40 -1.37 -10.51
CA LEU A 41 -0.97 -1.64 -10.10
C LEU A 41 -1.52 -2.94 -10.71
N ARG A 42 -1.12 -3.27 -11.95
CA ARG A 42 -1.46 -4.56 -12.58
C ARG A 42 -0.91 -5.73 -11.78
N THR A 43 0.40 -5.73 -11.49
CA THR A 43 1.03 -6.83 -10.73
C THR A 43 0.49 -6.96 -9.30
N ARG A 44 0.02 -5.87 -8.67
CA ARG A 44 -0.70 -5.92 -7.39
C ARG A 44 -2.05 -6.63 -7.53
N PHE A 45 -2.82 -6.35 -8.58
CA PHE A 45 -4.08 -7.02 -8.85
C PHE A 45 -3.91 -8.50 -9.21
N ASP A 46 -2.85 -8.84 -9.95
CA ASP A 46 -2.50 -10.23 -10.24
C ASP A 46 -2.23 -11.00 -8.94
N ALA A 47 -1.45 -10.41 -8.02
CA ALA A 47 -1.20 -10.96 -6.70
C ALA A 47 -2.50 -11.15 -5.89
N GLU A 48 -3.38 -10.15 -5.86
CA GLU A 48 -4.69 -10.28 -5.22
C GLU A 48 -5.50 -11.43 -5.81
N THR A 49 -5.49 -11.58 -7.13
CA THR A 49 -6.22 -12.65 -7.83
C THR A 49 -5.69 -14.03 -7.43
N ARG A 50 -4.36 -14.19 -7.30
CA ARG A 50 -3.76 -15.44 -6.79
C ARG A 50 -4.19 -15.73 -5.35
N VAL A 51 -4.23 -14.72 -4.48
CA VAL A 51 -4.71 -14.89 -3.09
C VAL A 51 -6.18 -15.28 -3.06
N ARG A 52 -7.04 -14.60 -3.84
CA ARG A 52 -8.49 -14.90 -3.91
C ARG A 52 -8.74 -16.34 -4.37
N ASN A 53 -7.97 -16.81 -5.34
CA ASN A 53 -8.11 -18.15 -5.92
C ASN A 53 -7.28 -19.22 -5.18
N SER A 54 -6.65 -18.88 -4.06
CA SER A 54 -5.75 -19.80 -3.34
C SER A 54 -6.47 -20.92 -2.57
N GLY A 55 -7.77 -20.76 -2.30
CA GLY A 55 -8.53 -21.62 -1.39
C GLY A 55 -8.23 -21.37 0.10
N LEU A 56 -7.37 -20.41 0.44
CA LEU A 56 -7.12 -19.98 1.82
C LEU A 56 -8.16 -18.92 2.23
N ALA A 57 -8.41 -18.80 3.54
CA ALA A 57 -9.12 -17.63 4.05
C ALA A 57 -8.25 -16.39 3.79
N TRP A 58 -8.83 -15.33 3.24
CA TRP A 58 -8.05 -14.15 2.87
C TRP A 58 -8.71 -12.85 3.31
N THR A 59 -7.89 -11.83 3.58
CA THR A 59 -8.31 -10.43 3.72
C THR A 59 -7.31 -9.58 2.94
N ILE A 60 -7.78 -8.64 2.12
CA ILE A 60 -6.92 -7.77 1.31
C ILE A 60 -7.05 -6.34 1.80
N PHE A 61 -5.92 -5.65 1.96
CA PHE A 61 -5.90 -4.22 2.30
C PHE A 61 -5.29 -3.43 1.15
N ARG A 62 -5.98 -2.37 0.74
CA ARG A 62 -5.61 -1.47 -0.36
C ARG A 62 -5.41 -0.06 0.19
N PRO A 63 -4.27 0.21 0.84
CA PRO A 63 -4.02 1.52 1.38
C PRO A 63 -3.76 2.54 0.26
N SER A 64 -4.11 3.79 0.53
CA SER A 64 -3.51 4.94 -0.14
C SER A 64 -2.01 5.05 0.20
N VAL A 65 -1.40 6.19 -0.08
CA VAL A 65 -0.04 6.47 0.41
C VAL A 65 -0.02 6.33 1.92
N ILE A 66 0.86 5.47 2.44
CA ILE A 66 1.07 5.32 3.88
C ILE A 66 2.10 6.35 4.33
N PHE A 67 1.83 7.06 5.42
CA PHE A 67 2.76 8.02 6.03
C PHE A 67 3.02 7.69 7.50
N GLY A 68 4.16 8.18 8.04
CA GLY A 68 4.58 7.96 9.42
C GLY A 68 6.09 7.76 9.55
N PRO A 69 6.58 7.42 10.75
CA PRO A 69 8.01 7.19 10.96
C PRO A 69 8.59 6.17 9.98
N GLY A 70 9.61 6.57 9.23
CA GLY A 70 10.25 5.72 8.22
C GLY A 70 9.46 5.55 6.92
N ASP A 71 8.43 6.39 6.66
CA ASP A 71 7.70 6.31 5.40
C ASP A 71 8.58 6.66 4.19
N GLY A 72 8.18 6.13 3.03
CA GLY A 72 8.94 6.34 1.81
C GLY A 72 8.66 7.67 1.13
N LEU A 73 7.45 8.24 1.21
CA LEU A 73 7.08 9.39 0.36
C LEU A 73 7.62 10.71 0.93
N PHE A 74 7.30 11.00 2.18
CA PHE A 74 7.73 12.22 2.87
C PHE A 74 9.24 12.21 3.06
N PHE A 75 9.84 11.07 3.44
CA PHE A 75 11.29 10.96 3.54
C PHE A 75 12.00 11.21 2.19
N ARG A 76 11.45 10.69 1.08
CA ARG A 76 12.00 10.96 -0.26
C ARG A 76 11.97 12.45 -0.58
N PHE A 77 10.87 13.15 -0.30
CA PHE A 77 10.78 14.58 -0.56
C PHE A 77 11.64 15.41 0.38
N ALA A 78 11.75 15.04 1.66
CA ALA A 78 12.66 15.68 2.60
C ALA A 78 14.12 15.63 2.10
N SER A 79 14.58 14.45 1.69
CA SER A 79 15.93 14.26 1.16
C SER A 79 16.17 14.98 -0.16
N LEU A 80 15.14 15.17 -0.99
CA LEU A 80 15.27 15.95 -2.22
C LEU A 80 15.33 17.46 -1.93
N LEU A 81 14.47 17.94 -1.03
CA LEU A 81 14.42 19.35 -0.65
C LEU A 81 15.69 19.80 0.09
N SER A 82 16.39 18.89 0.77
CA SER A 82 17.66 19.21 1.41
C SER A 82 18.82 19.42 0.44
N VAL A 83 18.70 18.99 -0.82
CA VAL A 83 19.79 19.07 -1.82
C VAL A 83 19.52 20.06 -2.95
N VAL A 84 18.27 20.43 -3.21
CA VAL A 84 17.93 21.37 -4.29
C VAL A 84 17.06 22.53 -3.79
N PRO A 85 17.37 23.79 -4.19
CA PRO A 85 16.58 24.96 -3.81
C PRO A 85 15.22 25.03 -4.52
N VAL A 86 15.06 24.31 -5.63
CA VAL A 86 13.82 24.27 -6.43
C VAL A 86 13.55 22.83 -6.86
N LEU A 87 12.35 22.32 -6.54
CA LEU A 87 11.93 20.96 -6.89
C LEU A 87 10.75 20.99 -7.89
N PRO A 88 10.96 20.68 -9.17
CA PRO A 88 9.86 20.59 -10.14
C PRO A 88 8.98 19.36 -9.84
N LEU A 89 7.65 19.57 -9.76
CA LEU A 89 6.69 18.50 -9.47
C LEU A 89 5.86 18.14 -10.71
N ALA A 90 6.12 16.95 -11.27
CA ALA A 90 5.22 16.37 -12.26
C ALA A 90 3.85 16.06 -11.62
N ARG A 91 2.76 16.46 -12.29
CA ARG A 91 1.38 16.26 -11.81
C ARG A 91 1.17 16.75 -10.37
N ALA A 92 1.60 17.97 -10.06
CA ALA A 92 1.46 18.59 -8.74
C ALA A 92 0.01 18.57 -8.17
N GLY A 93 -1.02 18.53 -9.03
CA GLY A 93 -2.43 18.40 -8.65
C GLY A 93 -2.93 16.98 -8.39
N ALA A 94 -2.08 15.95 -8.52
CA ALA A 94 -2.46 14.57 -8.20
C ALA A 94 -2.88 14.48 -6.73
N ARG A 95 -4.05 13.87 -6.48
CA ARG A 95 -4.67 13.80 -5.15
C ARG A 95 -4.43 12.44 -4.50
N PHE A 96 -4.15 12.46 -3.21
CA PHE A 96 -3.93 11.29 -2.35
C PHE A 96 -4.78 11.45 -1.10
N ALA A 97 -5.10 10.34 -0.43
CA ALA A 97 -5.74 10.35 0.87
C ALA A 97 -4.84 9.61 1.88
N PRO A 98 -3.71 10.24 2.30
CA PRO A 98 -2.65 9.53 3.01
C PRO A 98 -3.16 8.90 4.29
N VAL A 99 -2.84 7.64 4.52
CA VAL A 99 -3.26 6.88 5.70
C VAL A 99 -2.08 6.69 6.65
N TYR A 100 -2.32 6.82 7.95
CA TYR A 100 -1.25 6.67 8.93
C TYR A 100 -0.83 5.19 9.06
N VAL A 101 0.48 4.94 9.17
CA VAL A 101 1.02 3.57 9.29
C VAL A 101 0.48 2.80 10.48
N GLY A 102 0.22 3.49 11.60
CA GLY A 102 -0.38 2.87 12.79
C GLY A 102 -1.79 2.35 12.51
N ASP A 103 -2.61 3.14 11.82
CA ASP A 103 -3.99 2.74 11.46
C ASP A 103 -4.00 1.54 10.53
N VAL A 104 -3.05 1.48 9.58
CA VAL A 104 -2.90 0.33 8.69
C VAL A 104 -2.48 -0.91 9.47
N ALA A 105 -1.47 -0.80 10.34
CA ALA A 105 -1.03 -1.91 11.17
C ALA A 105 -2.14 -2.41 12.10
N GLU A 106 -2.90 -1.50 12.68
CA GLU A 106 -4.06 -1.80 13.52
C GLU A 106 -5.16 -2.52 12.73
N ALA A 107 -5.44 -2.10 11.48
CA ALA A 107 -6.40 -2.78 10.63
C ALA A 107 -6.01 -4.25 10.38
N PHE A 108 -4.72 -4.52 10.11
CA PHE A 108 -4.22 -5.89 9.98
C PHE A 108 -4.37 -6.67 11.28
N ALA A 109 -3.93 -6.10 12.41
CA ALA A 109 -3.99 -6.73 13.72
C ALA A 109 -5.44 -7.08 14.12
N ARG A 110 -6.36 -6.14 13.95
CA ARG A 110 -7.79 -6.35 14.21
C ARG A 110 -8.37 -7.44 13.34
N SER A 111 -8.03 -7.49 12.04
CA SER A 111 -8.55 -8.53 11.16
C SER A 111 -8.16 -9.95 11.58
N LEU A 112 -7.01 -10.16 12.22
CA LEU A 112 -6.62 -11.49 12.73
C LEU A 112 -7.68 -12.06 13.69
N ALA A 113 -8.23 -11.23 14.57
CA ALA A 113 -9.23 -11.62 15.57
C ALA A 113 -10.67 -11.66 15.03
N HIS A 114 -10.93 -11.12 13.83
CA HIS A 114 -12.29 -10.97 13.29
C HIS A 114 -12.49 -11.83 12.03
N PRO A 115 -13.17 -12.99 12.14
CA PRO A 115 -13.50 -13.83 10.98
C PRO A 115 -14.35 -13.12 9.93
N HIS A 116 -15.12 -12.10 10.30
CA HIS A 116 -15.93 -11.30 9.39
C HIS A 116 -15.13 -10.55 8.32
N SER A 117 -13.80 -10.42 8.46
CA SER A 117 -12.97 -9.80 7.42
C SER A 117 -12.51 -10.81 6.35
N ILE A 118 -12.81 -12.10 6.50
CA ILE A 118 -12.48 -13.14 5.52
C ILE A 118 -13.32 -12.94 4.26
N GLY A 119 -12.67 -13.00 3.09
CA GLY A 119 -13.31 -12.79 1.79
C GLY A 119 -13.51 -11.31 1.44
N HIS A 120 -13.03 -10.38 2.25
CA HIS A 120 -13.21 -8.94 2.05
C HIS A 120 -11.92 -8.22 1.67
N SER A 121 -12.09 -7.18 0.85
CA SER A 121 -11.04 -6.21 0.50
C SER A 121 -11.41 -4.87 1.11
N TYR A 122 -10.47 -4.22 1.79
CA TYR A 122 -10.66 -2.93 2.46
C TYR A 122 -9.75 -1.89 1.84
N GLU A 123 -10.32 -0.76 1.46
CA GLU A 123 -9.54 0.41 1.07
C GLU A 123 -9.26 1.25 2.31
N LEU A 124 -7.98 1.58 2.52
CA LEU A 124 -7.54 2.31 3.72
C LEU A 124 -7.10 3.71 3.32
N PHE A 125 -7.85 4.70 3.78
CA PHE A 125 -7.64 6.12 3.48
C PHE A 125 -7.54 6.91 4.75
N GLY A 126 -6.74 7.98 4.72
CA GLY A 126 -6.84 9.01 5.75
C GLY A 126 -8.05 9.92 5.54
N PRO A 127 -8.37 10.72 6.56
CA PRO A 127 -9.55 11.59 6.57
C PRO A 127 -9.44 12.81 5.63
N ARG A 128 -8.24 13.10 5.11
CA ARG A 128 -7.98 14.29 4.28
C ARG A 128 -7.43 13.89 2.92
N VAL A 129 -8.04 14.44 1.87
CA VAL A 129 -7.51 14.36 0.52
C VAL A 129 -6.59 15.57 0.28
N ILE A 130 -5.34 15.32 -0.05
CA ILE A 130 -4.33 16.35 -0.30
C ILE A 130 -3.60 16.10 -1.61
N SER A 131 -3.16 17.16 -2.25
CA SER A 131 -2.40 17.12 -3.50
C SER A 131 -0.92 16.82 -3.28
N LEU A 132 -0.22 16.35 -4.33
CA LEU A 132 1.24 16.21 -4.31
C LEU A 132 1.94 17.50 -3.91
N ARG A 133 1.44 18.64 -4.41
CA ARG A 133 1.95 19.96 -4.05
C ARG A 133 1.86 20.22 -2.54
N GLU A 134 0.73 19.90 -1.93
CA GLU A 134 0.52 20.08 -0.50
C GLU A 134 1.42 19.16 0.32
N ILE A 135 1.58 17.90 -0.09
CA ILE A 135 2.52 16.95 0.54
C ILE A 135 3.93 17.51 0.57
N VAL A 136 4.42 17.98 -0.59
CA VAL A 136 5.79 18.50 -0.73
C VAL A 136 5.95 19.80 0.07
N ARG A 137 4.95 20.68 0.05
CA ARG A 137 4.95 21.92 0.85
C ARG A 137 5.02 21.63 2.34
N TRP A 138 4.16 20.75 2.86
CA TRP A 138 4.20 20.35 4.28
C TRP A 138 5.52 19.70 4.65
N THR A 139 6.12 18.91 3.75
CA THR A 139 7.44 18.34 3.98
C THR A 139 8.48 19.46 4.14
N ALA A 140 8.50 20.45 3.23
CA ALA A 140 9.41 21.59 3.30
C ALA A 140 9.25 22.40 4.60
N GLU A 141 8.00 22.66 5.02
CA GLU A 141 7.70 23.41 6.25
C GLU A 141 8.16 22.69 7.54
N LEU A 142 8.23 21.36 7.53
CA LEU A 142 8.62 20.56 8.70
C LEU A 142 10.11 20.21 8.74
N THR A 143 10.82 20.32 7.61
CA THR A 143 12.25 19.96 7.49
C THR A 143 13.18 21.15 7.32
N GLY A 144 12.63 22.33 7.00
CA GLY A 144 13.35 23.60 6.95
C GLY A 144 13.31 24.33 8.29
#